data_AF-A0A8H7R235-F1
#
_entry.id   AF-A0A8H7R235-F1
#
_cell.length_a   1.000
_cell.length_b   1.000
_cell.length_c   1.000
_cell.angle_alpha   90.00
_cell.angle_beta   90.00
_cell.angle_gamma   90.00
#
_symmetry.space_group_name_H-M   'P 1'
#
loop_
_entity.id
_entity.type
_entity.pdbx_description
1 polymer ?
#
loop_
_entity_poly.entity_id
_entity_poly.type
_entity_poly.pdbx_seq_one_letter_code
_entity_poly.pdbx_strand_id
1 'polypeptide(L)'
;MLSWKPAYISYLGEKQIDNLRLYNPNLITLIGLFFMIANVIVICIWSPNLDTDAPNWINFSFAAGLWLYSTFDNVDGRQARRTGTSSPLGELFDHGCDAVNCTYVALLQAAALGLGHTSSAAILLFVTIAGFYLSTVEEYYTGVLYLGYINGPTEGIIVTCLAFIWSGIYGVASWHVPVDEISCLAWITSILPSGTTCADLFVWGMVGFFLVTHLPVCIYSIGQVCKEKGLKKRSVFENVFLPLIFTGVFIYTWLSSSSSIIFSENHFIAFAIFTGLLFGEMASDIILAHLTKSEYPRFLNIYIPLFLTSLLVNLQSLFHTKLVDEYVLLLVLCGTKFYTYIVRAVRVINAFCDFLGIRCLVIPTTKQNDKVIVPNTPAEQETESLLVAQEEGTSQQQQQYNTF
;
A
#
# COMPACT_ATOMS: atom_id res chain seq x y z
N MET A 1 -0.17 -24.88 23.39
CA MET A 1 -1.01 -24.15 24.38
C MET A 1 -1.27 -22.76 23.82
N LEU A 2 -2.55 -22.39 23.73
CA LEU A 2 -3.13 -21.07 23.38
C LEU A 2 -2.79 -20.49 21.99
N SER A 3 -3.57 -20.95 21.01
CA SER A 3 -3.82 -20.28 19.73
C SER A 3 -4.55 -18.95 19.98
N TRP A 4 -3.82 -17.84 19.91
CA TRP A 4 -4.41 -16.51 19.83
C TRP A 4 -4.72 -16.20 18.37
N LYS A 5 -5.78 -16.78 17.82
CA LYS A 5 -6.51 -16.11 16.73
C LYS A 5 -7.24 -14.93 17.38
N PRO A 6 -7.14 -13.69 16.88
CA PRO A 6 -7.91 -12.58 17.43
C PRO A 6 -9.40 -12.78 17.06
N ALA A 7 -10.12 -13.54 17.89
CA ALA A 7 -11.55 -13.82 17.79
C ALA A 7 -12.41 -12.54 17.80
N TYR A 8 -11.82 -11.41 18.21
CA TYR A 8 -12.49 -10.11 18.24
C TYR A 8 -12.72 -9.52 16.84
N ILE A 9 -11.78 -9.74 15.91
CA ILE A 9 -11.90 -9.27 14.51
C ILE A 9 -12.91 -10.15 13.74
N SER A 10 -13.01 -11.44 14.05
CA SER A 10 -14.03 -12.31 13.43
C SER A 10 -15.45 -11.98 13.90
N TYR A 11 -15.62 -11.67 15.19
CA TYR A 11 -16.94 -11.41 15.79
C TYR A 11 -17.53 -10.05 15.38
N LEU A 12 -16.71 -9.00 15.24
CA LEU A 12 -17.17 -7.69 14.75
C LEU A 12 -17.50 -7.72 13.24
N GLY A 13 -16.72 -8.48 12.46
CA GLY A 13 -17.01 -8.71 11.04
C GLY A 13 -18.36 -9.39 10.83
N GLU A 14 -18.65 -10.48 11.56
CA GLU A 14 -19.89 -11.28 11.38
C GLU A 14 -21.17 -10.45 11.52
N LYS A 15 -21.27 -9.56 12.53
CA LYS A 15 -22.49 -8.74 12.75
C LYS A 15 -22.66 -7.59 11.76
N GLN A 16 -21.58 -6.98 11.26
CA GLN A 16 -21.67 -5.94 10.21
C GLN A 16 -22.00 -6.55 8.84
N ILE A 17 -21.60 -7.80 8.61
CA ILE A 17 -21.74 -8.52 7.33
C ILE A 17 -23.21 -8.92 7.05
N ASP A 18 -24.08 -9.14 8.04
CA ASP A 18 -25.48 -9.51 7.80
C ASP A 18 -26.32 -8.44 7.09
N ASN A 19 -26.01 -7.15 7.30
CA ASN A 19 -26.66 -6.03 6.60
C ASN A 19 -26.09 -5.76 5.20
N LEU A 20 -24.94 -6.36 4.86
CA LEU A 20 -24.23 -6.11 3.59
C LEU A 20 -24.66 -7.04 2.44
N ARG A 21 -25.74 -7.83 2.58
CA ARG A 21 -26.19 -8.83 1.58
C ARG A 21 -26.38 -8.29 0.15
N LEU A 22 -26.52 -6.98 -0.02
CA LEU A 22 -26.77 -6.32 -1.29
C LEU A 22 -25.53 -5.67 -1.93
N TYR A 23 -24.43 -5.52 -1.18
CA TYR A 23 -23.28 -4.74 -1.64
C TYR A 23 -22.24 -5.64 -2.32
N ASN A 24 -21.82 -5.21 -3.51
CA ASN A 24 -20.73 -5.84 -4.25
C ASN A 24 -19.40 -5.64 -3.47
N PRO A 25 -18.56 -6.68 -3.34
CA PRO A 25 -17.24 -6.57 -2.70
C PRO A 25 -16.41 -5.36 -3.15
N ASN A 26 -16.25 -5.16 -4.46
CA ASN A 26 -15.44 -4.08 -5.02
C ASN A 26 -15.99 -2.69 -4.66
N LEU A 27 -17.31 -2.57 -4.45
CA LEU A 27 -17.90 -1.32 -3.98
C LEU A 27 -17.53 -1.04 -2.52
N ILE A 28 -17.40 -2.08 -1.68
CA ILE A 28 -16.97 -1.95 -0.28
C ILE A 28 -15.54 -1.42 -0.25
N THR A 29 -14.62 -2.02 -1.02
CA THR A 29 -13.24 -1.54 -1.20
C THR A 29 -13.21 -0.07 -1.64
N LEU A 30 -14.00 0.27 -2.67
CA LEU A 30 -14.03 1.62 -3.24
C LEU A 30 -14.53 2.66 -2.22
N ILE A 31 -15.55 2.33 -1.42
CA ILE A 31 -16.01 3.21 -0.33
C ILE A 31 -14.89 3.40 0.70
N GLY A 32 -14.15 2.35 1.02
CA GLY A 32 -12.95 2.42 1.86
C GLY A 32 -11.97 3.45 1.32
N LEU A 33 -11.61 3.34 0.04
CA LEU A 33 -10.69 4.26 -0.63
C LEU A 33 -11.16 5.72 -0.59
N PHE A 34 -12.47 5.97 -0.69
CA PHE A 34 -13.01 7.33 -0.60
C PHE A 34 -12.77 8.00 0.76
N PHE A 35 -12.72 7.25 1.88
CA PHE A 35 -12.31 7.82 3.17
C PHE A 35 -10.86 8.31 3.15
N MET A 36 -9.98 7.60 2.45
CA MET A 36 -8.57 7.97 2.32
C MET A 36 -8.39 9.19 1.42
N ILE A 37 -9.11 9.23 0.29
CA ILE A 37 -9.16 10.42 -0.60
C ILE A 37 -9.66 11.64 0.16
N ALA A 38 -10.74 11.50 0.95
CA ALA A 38 -11.27 12.60 1.75
C ALA A 38 -10.23 13.15 2.74
N ASN A 39 -9.46 12.27 3.38
CA ASN A 39 -8.40 12.71 4.31
C ASN A 39 -7.21 13.37 3.60
N VAL A 40 -6.85 12.96 2.38
CA VAL A 40 -5.87 13.68 1.56
C VAL A 40 -6.37 15.08 1.19
N ILE A 41 -7.67 15.24 0.88
CA ILE A 41 -8.27 16.56 0.68
C ILE A 41 -8.21 17.39 1.97
N VAL A 42 -8.45 16.79 3.13
CA VAL A 42 -8.30 17.46 4.44
C VAL A 42 -6.86 17.97 4.65
N ILE A 43 -5.83 17.19 4.30
CA ILE A 43 -4.44 17.67 4.31
C ILE A 43 -4.31 18.93 3.46
N CYS A 44 -4.76 18.91 2.20
CA CYS A 44 -4.61 20.04 1.29
C CYS A 44 -5.29 21.34 1.79
N ILE A 45 -6.34 21.21 2.62
CA ILE A 45 -7.08 22.36 3.16
C ILE A 45 -6.51 22.84 4.50
N TRP A 46 -6.17 21.91 5.40
CA TRP A 46 -5.88 22.20 6.81
C TRP A 46 -4.43 21.98 7.23
N SER A 47 -3.64 21.25 6.44
CA SER A 47 -2.21 20.99 6.67
C SER A 47 -1.43 21.00 5.34
N PRO A 48 -1.53 22.07 4.52
CA PRO A 48 -0.86 22.11 3.22
C PRO A 48 0.67 22.10 3.33
N ASN A 49 1.21 22.54 4.46
CA ASN A 49 2.64 22.56 4.75
C ASN A 49 3.19 21.26 5.35
N LEU A 50 2.30 20.32 5.74
CA LEU A 50 2.65 19.09 6.47
C LEU A 50 3.43 19.35 7.78
N ASP A 51 3.30 20.53 8.36
CA ASP A 51 4.00 20.97 9.56
C ASP A 51 3.13 20.75 10.82
N THR A 52 3.57 21.33 11.94
CA THR A 52 2.94 21.14 13.25
C THR A 52 1.71 22.02 13.49
N ASP A 53 1.38 22.95 12.59
CA ASP A 53 0.38 24.01 12.82
C ASP A 53 -1.06 23.61 12.47
N ALA A 54 -1.30 22.31 12.24
CA ALA A 54 -2.59 21.80 11.82
C ALA A 54 -3.56 21.55 13.00
N PRO A 55 -4.89 21.73 12.82
CA PRO A 55 -5.87 21.44 13.87
C PRO A 55 -5.86 19.97 14.28
N ASN A 56 -5.73 19.68 15.58
CA ASN A 56 -5.60 18.30 16.09
C ASN A 56 -6.69 17.33 15.62
N TRP A 57 -7.93 17.81 15.43
CA TRP A 57 -9.07 16.96 15.05
C TRP A 57 -8.86 16.23 13.73
N ILE A 58 -8.07 16.78 12.79
CA ILE A 58 -7.82 16.13 11.49
C ILE A 58 -7.13 14.78 11.69
N ASN A 59 -6.28 14.63 12.71
CA ASN A 59 -5.57 13.39 12.99
C ASN A 59 -6.52 12.28 13.47
N PHE A 60 -7.59 12.62 14.19
CA PHE A 60 -8.64 11.63 14.50
C PHE A 60 -9.40 11.19 13.24
N SER A 61 -9.59 12.10 12.28
CA SER A 61 -10.14 11.77 10.96
C SER A 61 -9.21 10.83 10.17
N PHE A 62 -7.90 11.03 10.26
CA PHE A 62 -6.90 10.16 9.64
C PHE A 62 -6.95 8.74 10.22
N ALA A 63 -7.00 8.63 11.56
CA ALA A 63 -7.16 7.35 12.26
C ALA A 63 -8.46 6.64 11.86
N ALA A 64 -9.58 7.35 11.86
CA ALA A 64 -10.86 6.79 11.46
C ALA A 64 -10.87 6.36 9.99
N GLY A 65 -10.32 7.18 9.08
CA GLY A 65 -10.27 6.88 7.65
C GLY A 65 -9.44 5.65 7.33
N LEU A 66 -8.22 5.56 7.89
CA LEU A 66 -7.34 4.41 7.69
C LEU A 66 -7.92 3.13 8.31
N TRP A 67 -8.50 3.23 9.51
CA TRP A 67 -9.15 2.09 10.14
C TRP A 67 -10.36 1.59 9.35
N LEU A 68 -11.19 2.51 8.83
CA LEU A 68 -12.33 2.15 7.98
C LEU A 68 -11.88 1.54 6.66
N TYR A 69 -10.85 2.11 6.00
CA TYR A 69 -10.26 1.52 4.80
C TYR A 69 -9.83 0.08 5.04
N SER A 70 -8.97 -0.13 6.06
CA SER A 70 -8.46 -1.46 6.41
C SER A 70 -9.58 -2.44 6.78
N THR A 71 -10.63 -1.97 7.44
CA THR A 71 -11.79 -2.81 7.74
C THR A 71 -12.53 -3.22 6.48
N PHE A 72 -12.73 -2.30 5.53
CA PHE A 72 -13.53 -2.53 4.33
C PHE A 72 -12.81 -3.44 3.34
N ASP A 73 -11.52 -3.24 3.17
CA ASP A 73 -10.57 -4.13 2.50
C ASP A 73 -10.69 -5.57 3.04
N ASN A 74 -10.49 -5.78 4.34
CA ASN A 74 -10.64 -7.12 4.94
C ASN A 74 -12.05 -7.74 4.84
N VAL A 75 -13.09 -6.91 4.70
CA VAL A 75 -14.48 -7.35 4.59
C VAL A 75 -14.83 -7.76 3.16
N ASP A 76 -14.20 -7.19 2.13
CA ASP A 76 -14.58 -7.43 0.75
C ASP A 76 -14.36 -8.90 0.33
N GLY A 77 -13.25 -9.53 0.70
CA GLY A 77 -12.91 -10.89 0.31
C GLY A 77 -13.77 -11.90 1.06
N ARG A 78 -14.08 -11.60 2.34
CA ARG A 78 -15.05 -12.37 3.13
C ARG A 78 -16.43 -12.29 2.50
N GLN A 79 -16.83 -11.08 2.10
CA GLN A 79 -18.09 -10.86 1.42
C GLN A 79 -18.13 -11.62 0.09
N ALA A 80 -17.07 -11.55 -0.72
CA ALA A 80 -16.97 -12.22 -2.02
C ALA A 80 -17.13 -13.74 -1.91
N ARG A 81 -16.48 -14.36 -0.91
CA ARG A 81 -16.66 -15.79 -0.60
C ARG A 81 -18.09 -16.09 -0.18
N ARG A 82 -18.65 -15.30 0.74
CA ARG A 82 -20.03 -15.47 1.23
C ARG A 82 -21.07 -15.31 0.11
N THR A 83 -20.88 -14.39 -0.82
CA THR A 83 -21.81 -14.15 -1.94
C THR A 83 -21.54 -15.03 -3.15
N GLY A 84 -20.43 -15.79 -3.18
CA GLY A 84 -20.03 -16.58 -4.36
C GLY A 84 -19.65 -15.69 -5.55
N THR A 85 -19.08 -14.52 -5.28
CA THR A 85 -18.67 -13.52 -6.28
C THR A 85 -17.17 -13.26 -6.31
N SER A 86 -16.36 -14.14 -5.69
CA SER A 86 -14.90 -14.11 -5.86
C SER A 86 -14.53 -14.22 -7.33
N SER A 87 -13.60 -13.36 -7.78
CA SER A 87 -13.15 -13.34 -9.18
C SER A 87 -11.77 -12.67 -9.28
N PRO A 88 -11.00 -12.96 -10.35
CA PRO A 88 -9.76 -12.24 -10.66
C PRO A 88 -9.93 -10.72 -10.75
N LEU A 89 -11.10 -10.24 -11.21
CA LEU A 89 -11.40 -8.81 -11.23
C LEU A 89 -11.51 -8.23 -9.82
N GLY A 90 -12.06 -8.98 -8.87
CA GLY A 90 -12.16 -8.54 -7.48
C GLY A 90 -10.77 -8.36 -6.87
N GLU A 91 -9.90 -9.35 -7.03
CA GLU A 91 -8.51 -9.30 -6.59
C GLU A 91 -7.73 -8.14 -7.24
N LEU A 92 -7.89 -7.95 -8.56
CA LEU A 92 -7.28 -6.82 -9.27
C LEU A 92 -7.74 -5.46 -8.71
N PHE A 93 -9.04 -5.35 -8.44
CA PHE A 93 -9.65 -4.11 -7.98
C PHE A 93 -9.19 -3.77 -6.56
N ASP A 94 -9.19 -4.77 -5.69
CA ASP A 94 -8.77 -4.69 -4.29
C ASP A 94 -7.29 -4.27 -4.17
N HIS A 95 -6.39 -5.09 -4.71
CA HIS A 95 -4.96 -4.80 -4.68
C HIS A 95 -4.60 -3.50 -5.45
N GLY A 96 -5.39 -3.15 -6.47
CA GLY A 96 -5.26 -1.87 -7.17
C GLY A 96 -5.60 -0.67 -6.29
N CYS A 97 -6.63 -0.77 -5.45
CA CYS A 97 -6.97 0.25 -4.46
C CYS A 97 -5.86 0.37 -3.40
N ASP A 98 -5.33 -0.76 -2.93
CA ASP A 98 -4.22 -0.77 -1.96
C ASP A 98 -2.96 -0.09 -2.47
N ALA A 99 -2.60 -0.31 -3.74
CA ALA A 99 -1.46 0.34 -4.37
C ALA A 99 -1.59 1.87 -4.33
N VAL A 100 -2.79 2.39 -4.61
CA VAL A 100 -3.07 3.83 -4.52
C VAL A 100 -3.04 4.29 -3.07
N ASN A 101 -3.65 3.52 -2.17
CA ASN A 101 -3.77 3.85 -0.76
C ASN A 101 -2.42 3.99 -0.05
N CYS A 102 -1.39 3.24 -0.46
CA CYS A 102 -0.02 3.37 0.05
C CYS A 102 0.49 4.82 0.04
N THR A 103 0.18 5.57 -1.03
CA THR A 103 0.59 6.98 -1.15
C THR A 103 -0.20 7.87 -0.19
N TYR A 104 -1.49 7.60 -0.02
CA TYR A 104 -2.37 8.37 0.85
C TYR A 104 -1.98 8.17 2.32
N VAL A 105 -1.69 6.93 2.73
CA VAL A 105 -1.19 6.61 4.07
C VAL A 105 0.11 7.35 4.36
N ALA A 106 1.08 7.31 3.43
CA ALA A 106 2.35 8.00 3.62
C ALA A 106 2.20 9.53 3.77
N LEU A 107 1.30 10.15 2.99
CA LEU A 107 0.99 11.58 3.13
C LEU A 107 0.34 11.90 4.48
N LEU A 108 -0.61 11.07 4.92
CA LEU A 108 -1.26 11.23 6.23
C LEU A 108 -0.28 11.05 7.37
N GLN A 109 0.66 10.11 7.27
CA GLN A 109 1.75 9.96 8.22
C GLN A 109 2.68 11.18 8.23
N ALA A 110 3.06 11.71 7.07
CA ALA A 110 3.88 12.91 7.01
C ALA A 110 3.22 14.11 7.70
N ALA A 111 1.90 14.31 7.47
CA ALA A 111 1.13 15.35 8.14
C ALA A 111 1.00 15.12 9.65
N ALA A 112 0.65 13.89 10.07
CA ALA A 112 0.44 13.57 11.48
C ALA A 112 1.72 13.63 12.32
N LEU A 113 2.88 13.39 11.69
CA LEU A 113 4.20 13.49 12.31
C LEU A 113 4.82 14.89 12.19
N GLY A 114 4.21 15.82 11.44
CA GLY A 114 4.73 17.18 11.26
C GLY A 114 6.03 17.25 10.47
N LEU A 115 6.26 16.30 9.54
CA LEU A 115 7.54 16.17 8.84
C LEU A 115 7.86 17.33 7.90
N GLY A 116 6.86 18.14 7.54
CA GLY A 116 6.98 19.18 6.54
C GLY A 116 7.30 18.65 5.14
N HIS A 117 7.68 19.57 4.25
CA HIS A 117 8.17 19.24 2.92
C HIS A 117 9.66 18.87 2.98
N THR A 118 9.98 17.69 3.52
CA THR A 118 11.35 17.26 3.80
C THR A 118 11.69 15.90 3.22
N SER A 119 12.98 15.57 3.22
CA SER A 119 13.48 14.24 2.86
C SER A 119 12.89 13.12 3.73
N SER A 120 12.59 13.37 5.00
CA SER A 120 11.95 12.39 5.89
C SER A 120 10.57 11.98 5.37
N ALA A 121 9.77 12.94 4.88
CA ALA A 121 8.48 12.65 4.26
C ALA A 121 8.64 11.84 2.95
N ALA A 122 9.67 12.14 2.15
CA ALA A 122 9.99 11.39 0.93
C ALA A 122 10.47 9.96 1.22
N ILE A 123 11.26 9.75 2.27
CA ILE A 123 11.69 8.42 2.72
C ILE A 123 10.48 7.60 3.17
N LEU A 124 9.57 8.21 3.93
CA LEU A 124 8.36 7.56 4.39
C LEU A 124 7.44 7.14 3.23
N LEU A 125 7.28 8.00 2.23
CA LEU A 125 6.61 7.65 0.99
C LEU A 125 7.29 6.46 0.30
N PHE A 126 8.60 6.54 0.09
CA PHE A 126 9.35 5.52 -0.64
C PHE A 126 9.32 4.16 0.06
N VAL A 127 9.50 4.11 1.38
CA VAL A 127 9.46 2.83 2.13
C VAL A 127 8.08 2.20 2.09
N THR A 128 7.01 3.01 2.13
CA THR A 128 5.64 2.52 2.08
C THR A 128 5.32 1.88 0.73
N ILE A 129 5.64 2.58 -0.37
CA ILE A 129 5.43 2.02 -1.72
C ILE A 129 6.36 0.84 -2.01
N ALA A 130 7.60 0.85 -1.48
CA ALA A 130 8.54 -0.26 -1.62
C ALA A 130 8.05 -1.53 -0.92
N GLY A 131 7.44 -1.37 0.26
CA GLY A 131 6.82 -2.46 1.00
C GLY A 131 5.75 -3.16 0.18
N PHE A 132 4.77 -2.40 -0.31
CA PHE A 132 3.68 -2.96 -1.12
C PHE A 132 4.19 -3.52 -2.45
N TYR A 133 5.10 -2.80 -3.14
CA TYR A 133 5.75 -3.29 -4.36
C TYR A 133 6.33 -4.71 -4.19
N LEU A 134 7.10 -4.94 -3.12
CA LEU A 134 7.71 -6.25 -2.89
C LEU A 134 6.68 -7.34 -2.61
N SER A 135 5.60 -7.03 -1.90
CA SER A 135 4.49 -7.97 -1.69
C SER A 135 3.80 -8.34 -3.01
N THR A 136 3.54 -7.36 -3.87
CA THR A 136 2.96 -7.59 -5.19
C THR A 136 3.87 -8.45 -6.08
N VAL A 137 5.19 -8.20 -6.04
CA VAL A 137 6.16 -8.99 -6.80
C VAL A 137 6.31 -10.40 -6.23
N GLU A 138 6.31 -10.55 -4.90
CA GLU A 138 6.29 -11.86 -4.25
C GLU A 138 5.11 -12.68 -4.73
N GLU A 139 3.89 -12.13 -4.66
CA GLU A 139 2.66 -12.76 -5.13
C GLU A 139 2.72 -13.15 -6.61
N TYR A 140 3.30 -12.32 -7.47
CA TYR A 140 3.51 -12.66 -8.88
C TYR A 140 4.31 -13.97 -9.06
N TYR A 141 5.38 -14.16 -8.27
CA TYR A 141 6.25 -15.33 -8.40
C TYR A 141 5.74 -16.55 -7.63
N THR A 142 5.29 -16.36 -6.40
CA THR A 142 4.80 -17.43 -5.51
C THR A 142 3.44 -17.93 -5.94
N GLY A 143 2.58 -17.05 -6.47
CA GLY A 143 1.19 -17.33 -6.78
C GLY A 143 0.23 -17.07 -5.61
N VAL A 144 0.75 -16.64 -4.45
CA VAL A 144 -0.04 -16.43 -3.22
C VAL A 144 0.53 -15.23 -2.47
N LEU A 145 -0.33 -14.29 -2.06
CA LEU A 145 0.02 -13.23 -1.13
C LEU A 145 0.14 -13.78 0.30
N TYR A 146 1.37 -13.95 0.79
CA TYR A 146 1.63 -14.36 2.17
C TYR A 146 1.88 -13.15 3.05
N LEU A 147 0.84 -12.71 3.75
CA LEU A 147 0.95 -11.74 4.84
C LEU A 147 1.48 -12.48 6.07
N GLY A 148 2.80 -12.54 6.23
CA GLY A 148 3.44 -13.20 7.38
C GLY A 148 2.90 -12.71 8.74
N TYR A 149 3.24 -13.41 9.84
CA TYR A 149 2.70 -13.10 11.18
C TYR A 149 2.85 -11.64 11.62
N ILE A 150 3.90 -10.97 11.16
CA ILE A 150 4.10 -9.54 11.33
C ILE A 150 4.20 -8.96 9.92
N ASN A 151 3.25 -8.10 9.56
CA ASN A 151 3.10 -7.55 8.23
C ASN A 151 2.67 -6.07 8.25
N GLY A 152 2.90 -5.37 7.16
CA GLY A 152 2.49 -3.98 7.00
C GLY A 152 0.96 -3.76 7.15
N PRO A 153 0.12 -4.53 6.44
CA PRO A 153 -1.34 -4.34 6.46
C PRO A 153 -2.01 -4.54 7.83
N THR A 154 -1.38 -5.26 8.77
CA THR A 154 -1.92 -5.48 10.11
C THR A 154 -1.22 -4.59 11.14
N GLU A 155 0.03 -4.89 11.47
CA GLU A 155 0.77 -4.17 12.51
C GLU A 155 1.11 -2.74 12.10
N GLY A 156 1.49 -2.54 10.84
CA GLY A 156 1.80 -1.21 10.31
C GLY A 156 0.60 -0.27 10.34
N ILE A 157 -0.59 -0.76 9.98
CA ILE A 157 -1.85 0.01 10.06
C ILE A 157 -2.19 0.36 11.50
N ILE A 158 -2.05 -0.59 12.45
CA ILE A 158 -2.31 -0.34 13.87
C ILE A 158 -1.35 0.73 14.41
N VAL A 159 -0.04 0.57 14.17
CA VAL A 159 0.98 1.54 14.60
C VAL A 159 0.69 2.92 14.02
N THR A 160 0.29 2.99 12.75
CA THR A 160 -0.06 4.24 12.08
C THR A 160 -1.32 4.87 12.67
N CYS A 161 -2.37 4.10 12.94
CA CYS A 161 -3.58 4.60 13.60
C CYS A 161 -3.28 5.11 15.02
N LEU A 162 -2.42 4.42 15.77
CA LEU A 162 -1.99 4.88 17.09
C LEU A 162 -1.19 6.19 17.00
N ALA A 163 -0.34 6.33 15.99
CA ALA A 163 0.38 7.59 15.75
C ALA A 163 -0.58 8.74 15.41
N PHE A 164 -1.59 8.50 14.59
CA PHE A 164 -2.65 9.48 14.30
C PHE A 164 -3.43 9.88 15.56
N ILE A 165 -3.82 8.90 16.39
CA ILE A 165 -4.52 9.17 17.66
C ILE A 165 -3.61 9.98 18.60
N TRP A 166 -2.32 9.65 18.68
CA TRP A 166 -1.34 10.38 19.47
C TRP A 166 -1.28 11.86 19.05
N SER A 167 -1.13 12.13 17.75
CA SER A 167 -1.14 13.50 17.21
C SER A 167 -2.47 14.22 17.45
N GLY A 168 -3.59 13.50 17.48
CA GLY A 168 -4.90 14.07 17.81
C GLY A 168 -5.02 14.47 19.29
N ILE A 169 -4.46 13.70 20.21
CA ILE A 169 -4.54 13.95 21.66
C ILE A 169 -3.52 15.02 22.09
N TYR A 170 -2.26 14.85 21.70
CA TYR A 170 -1.13 15.65 22.20
C TYR A 170 -0.68 16.75 21.24
N GLY A 171 -1.26 16.80 20.04
CA GLY A 171 -0.83 17.69 18.96
C GLY A 171 0.38 17.15 18.20
N VAL A 172 0.50 17.58 16.94
CA VAL A 172 1.58 17.15 16.04
C VAL A 172 2.96 17.56 16.57
N ALA A 173 3.07 18.74 17.20
CA ALA A 173 4.30 19.24 17.81
C ALA A 173 4.91 18.29 18.88
N SER A 174 4.09 17.41 19.48
CA SER A 174 4.58 16.44 20.48
C SER A 174 5.62 15.46 19.92
N TRP A 175 5.64 15.23 18.60
CA TRP A 175 6.63 14.36 17.96
C TRP A 175 8.02 14.99 17.83
N HIS A 176 8.11 16.32 17.95
CA HIS A 176 9.34 17.09 17.79
C HIS A 176 10.03 17.43 19.12
N VAL A 177 9.57 16.85 20.24
CA VAL A 177 10.31 16.91 21.50
C VAL A 177 11.60 16.10 21.33
N PRO A 178 12.77 16.69 21.63
CA PRO A 178 14.04 15.97 21.57
C PRO A 178 14.04 14.76 22.54
N VAL A 179 14.56 13.63 22.08
CA VAL A 179 14.53 12.36 22.83
C VAL A 179 15.36 12.44 24.12
N ASP A 180 16.38 13.30 24.16
CA ASP A 180 17.21 13.55 25.34
C ASP A 180 16.49 14.31 26.46
N GLU A 181 15.41 15.02 26.14
CA GLU A 181 14.54 15.63 27.14
C GLU A 181 13.56 14.63 27.76
N ILE A 182 13.42 13.42 27.18
CA ILE A 182 12.50 12.38 27.65
C ILE A 182 13.22 11.43 28.60
N SER A 183 12.98 11.60 29.90
CA SER A 183 13.70 10.89 30.98
C SER A 183 13.70 9.36 30.85
N CYS A 184 12.62 8.75 30.33
CA CYS A 184 12.55 7.30 30.14
C CYS A 184 13.31 6.78 28.90
N LEU A 185 13.67 7.65 27.96
CA LEU A 185 14.43 7.33 26.74
C LEU A 185 15.89 7.81 26.81
N ALA A 186 16.28 8.45 27.91
CA ALA A 186 17.63 8.98 28.12
C ALA A 186 18.74 7.94 27.90
N TRP A 187 18.48 6.64 28.11
CA TRP A 187 19.46 5.57 27.87
C TRP A 187 19.85 5.41 26.39
N ILE A 188 18.96 5.75 25.44
CA ILE A 188 19.19 5.61 23.99
C ILE A 188 20.02 6.78 23.44
N THR A 189 20.03 7.92 24.13
CA THR A 189 20.69 9.16 23.70
C THR A 189 22.20 9.01 23.43
N SER A 190 22.84 8.03 24.07
CA SER A 190 24.27 7.72 23.85
C SER A 190 24.56 7.10 22.48
N ILE A 191 23.54 6.62 21.77
CA ILE A 191 23.64 5.91 20.49
C ILE A 191 23.08 6.77 19.34
N LEU A 192 22.20 7.73 19.66
CA LEU A 192 21.50 8.54 18.67
C LEU A 192 22.22 9.88 18.42
N PRO A 193 22.11 10.45 17.21
CA PRO A 193 22.55 11.81 16.95
C PRO A 193 21.88 12.82 17.90
N SER A 194 22.60 13.87 18.30
CA SER A 194 22.04 14.93 19.14
C SER A 194 20.88 15.64 18.43
N GLY A 195 19.81 15.95 19.16
CA GLY A 195 18.60 16.57 18.61
C GLY A 195 17.65 15.63 17.89
N THR A 196 17.85 14.30 17.97
CA THR A 196 16.91 13.31 17.44
C THR A 196 15.54 13.49 18.11
N THR A 197 14.48 13.52 17.31
CA THR A 197 13.09 13.64 17.76
C THR A 197 12.34 12.31 17.69
N CYS A 198 11.17 12.21 18.31
CA CYS A 198 10.31 11.03 18.17
C CYS A 198 9.80 10.84 16.73
N ALA A 199 9.63 11.91 15.95
CA ALA A 199 9.31 11.83 14.52
C ALA A 199 10.42 11.11 13.74
N ASP A 200 11.69 11.44 14.01
CA ASP A 200 12.84 10.79 13.38
C ASP A 200 12.88 9.29 13.70
N LEU A 201 12.69 8.95 14.98
CA LEU A 201 12.63 7.56 15.43
C LEU A 201 11.49 6.78 14.76
N PHE A 202 10.34 7.41 14.53
CA PHE A 202 9.23 6.78 13.81
C PHE A 202 9.62 6.45 12.37
N VAL A 203 10.18 7.42 11.64
CA VAL A 203 10.60 7.23 10.24
C VAL A 203 11.69 6.17 10.14
N TRP A 204 12.71 6.23 11.00
CA TRP A 204 13.78 5.23 11.03
C TRP A 204 13.26 3.85 11.44
N GLY A 205 12.28 3.80 12.35
CA GLY A 205 11.59 2.58 12.75
C GLY A 205 10.88 1.92 11.57
N MET A 206 10.17 2.70 10.75
CA MET A 206 9.51 2.19 9.53
C MET A 206 10.53 1.66 8.51
N VAL A 207 11.64 2.38 8.29
CA VAL A 207 12.74 1.92 7.43
C VAL A 207 13.39 0.65 7.98
N GLY A 208 13.69 0.62 9.28
CA GLY A 208 14.28 -0.54 9.96
C GLY A 208 13.37 -1.76 9.90
N PHE A 209 12.07 -1.58 10.14
CA PHE A 209 11.07 -2.62 9.98
C PHE A 209 11.11 -3.19 8.56
N PHE A 210 11.00 -2.35 7.53
CA PHE A 210 11.08 -2.79 6.13
C PHE A 210 12.35 -3.59 5.83
N LEU A 211 13.52 -3.09 6.25
CA LEU A 211 14.82 -3.71 5.95
C LEU A 211 15.06 -5.03 6.70
N VAL A 212 14.54 -5.16 7.92
CA VAL A 212 14.83 -6.30 8.80
C VAL A 212 13.77 -7.38 8.70
N THR A 213 12.50 -7.02 8.45
CA THR A 213 11.39 -7.98 8.39
C THR A 213 10.94 -8.22 6.96
N HIS A 214 10.43 -7.18 6.29
CA HIS A 214 9.69 -7.35 5.03
C HIS A 214 10.58 -7.74 3.85
N LEU A 215 11.65 -6.98 3.62
CA LEU A 215 12.57 -7.19 2.50
C LEU A 215 13.25 -8.57 2.55
N PRO A 216 13.82 -9.04 3.68
CA PRO A 216 14.46 -10.36 3.76
C PRO A 216 13.47 -11.51 3.54
N VAL A 217 12.24 -11.39 4.07
CA VAL A 217 11.19 -12.40 3.88
C VAL A 217 10.82 -12.52 2.40
N CYS A 218 10.57 -11.40 1.70
CA CYS A 218 10.26 -11.41 0.27
C CYS A 218 11.41 -12.02 -0.56
N ILE A 219 12.66 -11.67 -0.24
CA ILE A 219 13.85 -12.25 -0.90
C ILE A 219 13.89 -13.76 -0.70
N TYR A 220 13.65 -14.22 0.52
CA TYR A 220 13.66 -15.63 0.85
C TYR A 220 12.57 -16.38 0.08
N SER A 221 11.32 -15.92 0.13
CA SER A 221 10.18 -16.53 -0.56
C SER A 221 10.40 -16.64 -2.07
N ILE A 222 10.78 -15.54 -2.73
CA ILE A 222 11.07 -15.52 -4.17
C ILE A 222 12.26 -16.42 -4.50
N GLY A 223 13.27 -16.46 -3.61
CA GLY A 223 14.42 -17.34 -3.73
C GLY A 223 14.07 -18.83 -3.68
N GLN A 224 13.14 -19.23 -2.82
CA GLN A 224 12.64 -20.61 -2.75
C GLN A 224 11.91 -21.00 -4.03
N VAL A 225 11.00 -20.13 -4.51
CA VAL A 225 10.29 -20.36 -5.78
C VAL A 225 11.25 -20.50 -6.95
N CYS A 226 12.32 -19.69 -6.99
CA CYS A 226 13.33 -19.82 -8.03
C CYS A 226 14.00 -21.20 -8.01
N LYS A 227 14.27 -21.75 -6.83
CA LYS A 227 14.85 -23.08 -6.65
C LYS A 227 13.88 -24.17 -7.06
N GLU A 228 12.63 -24.10 -6.63
CA GLU A 228 11.58 -25.09 -6.91
C GLU A 228 11.21 -25.15 -8.39
N LYS A 229 11.03 -23.99 -9.03
CA LYS A 229 10.62 -23.88 -10.44
C LYS A 229 11.82 -23.86 -11.41
N GLY A 230 13.05 -23.99 -10.92
CA GLY A 230 14.26 -23.95 -11.75
C GLY A 230 14.49 -22.62 -12.48
N LEU A 231 14.00 -21.51 -11.93
CA LEU A 231 14.14 -20.18 -12.55
C LEU A 231 15.56 -19.64 -12.38
N LYS A 232 16.01 -18.87 -13.36
CA LYS A 232 17.30 -18.17 -13.27
C LYS A 232 17.24 -17.07 -12.22
N LYS A 233 17.69 -17.36 -11.00
CA LYS A 233 17.70 -16.46 -9.84
C LYS A 233 18.14 -15.03 -10.20
N ARG A 234 19.25 -14.88 -10.94
CA ARG A 234 19.75 -13.57 -11.38
C ARG A 234 18.71 -12.75 -12.14
N SER A 235 18.07 -13.33 -13.16
CA SER A 235 17.08 -12.63 -13.99
C SER A 235 15.84 -12.25 -13.20
N VAL A 236 15.40 -13.11 -12.27
CA VAL A 236 14.27 -12.81 -11.38
C VAL A 236 14.60 -11.62 -10.47
N PHE A 237 15.75 -11.65 -9.79
CA PHE A 237 16.13 -10.57 -8.90
C PHE A 237 16.47 -9.25 -9.64
N GLU A 238 16.93 -9.32 -10.89
CA GLU A 238 17.02 -8.14 -11.76
C GLU A 238 15.63 -7.53 -12.02
N ASN A 239 14.63 -8.36 -12.36
CA ASN A 239 13.25 -7.90 -12.53
C ASN A 239 12.65 -7.32 -11.24
N VAL A 240 12.98 -7.90 -10.07
CA VAL A 240 12.47 -7.41 -8.78
C VAL A 240 13.13 -6.10 -8.37
N PHE A 241 14.47 -6.02 -8.39
CA PHE A 241 15.19 -4.92 -7.75
C PHE A 241 15.51 -3.76 -8.67
N LEU A 242 15.72 -3.97 -9.97
CA LEU A 242 16.00 -2.84 -10.88
C LEU A 242 14.87 -1.81 -10.89
N PRO A 243 13.58 -2.18 -10.88
CA PRO A 243 12.50 -1.19 -10.77
C PRO A 243 12.53 -0.36 -9.51
N LEU A 244 12.74 -1.00 -8.37
CA LEU A 244 12.80 -0.31 -7.08
C LEU A 244 14.02 0.62 -7.02
N ILE A 245 15.19 0.15 -7.47
CA ILE A 245 16.44 0.92 -7.49
C ILE A 245 16.33 2.11 -8.44
N PHE A 246 15.88 1.93 -9.69
CA PHE A 246 15.77 3.04 -10.63
C PHE A 246 14.76 4.09 -10.18
N THR A 247 13.60 3.65 -9.66
CA THR A 247 12.60 4.57 -9.11
C THR A 247 13.17 5.37 -7.95
N GLY A 248 13.82 4.70 -6.99
CA GLY A 248 14.46 5.36 -5.84
C GLY A 248 15.57 6.32 -6.25
N VAL A 249 16.43 5.92 -7.19
CA VAL A 249 17.51 6.78 -7.70
C VAL A 249 16.93 8.02 -8.38
N PHE A 250 15.96 7.89 -9.28
CA PHE A 250 15.39 9.06 -9.98
C PHE A 250 14.64 10.01 -9.04
N ILE A 251 13.89 9.48 -8.07
CA ILE A 251 13.25 10.29 -7.02
C ILE A 251 14.32 11.03 -6.22
N TYR A 252 15.35 10.32 -5.74
CA TYR A 252 16.42 10.90 -4.95
C TYR A 252 17.14 12.00 -5.73
N THR A 253 17.58 11.74 -6.97
CA THR A 253 18.32 12.71 -7.77
C THR A 253 17.49 13.93 -8.16
N TRP A 254 16.18 13.77 -8.35
CA TRP A 254 15.28 14.91 -8.54
C TRP A 254 15.23 15.75 -7.28
N LEU A 255 14.82 15.17 -6.15
CA LEU A 255 14.61 15.89 -4.89
C LEU A 255 15.89 16.48 -4.29
N SER A 256 17.05 15.84 -4.52
CA SER A 256 18.34 16.31 -4.02
C SER A 256 18.97 17.42 -4.88
N SER A 257 18.38 17.75 -6.03
CA SER A 257 18.93 18.78 -6.90
C SER A 257 18.82 20.16 -6.25
N SER A 258 19.88 20.97 -6.31
CA SER A 258 19.87 22.33 -5.75
C SER A 258 18.88 23.28 -6.46
N SER A 259 18.44 22.91 -7.66
CA SER A 259 17.41 23.64 -8.40
C SER A 259 16.00 23.09 -8.20
N SER A 260 15.84 22.03 -7.41
CA SER A 260 14.51 21.46 -7.15
C SER A 260 13.72 22.34 -6.18
N ILE A 261 12.51 22.73 -6.59
CA ILE A 261 11.60 23.53 -5.78
C ILE A 261 10.64 22.68 -4.92
N ILE A 262 10.69 21.35 -5.05
CA ILE A 262 9.69 20.46 -4.43
C ILE A 262 9.60 20.64 -2.92
N PHE A 263 10.74 20.79 -2.26
CA PHE A 263 10.81 21.03 -0.82
C PHE A 263 10.81 22.52 -0.47
N SER A 264 11.58 23.34 -1.18
CA SER A 264 11.74 24.77 -0.85
C SER A 264 10.49 25.61 -1.09
N GLU A 265 9.61 25.20 -2.02
CA GLU A 265 8.35 25.88 -2.34
C GLU A 265 7.10 25.05 -1.96
N ASN A 266 7.25 24.07 -1.06
CA ASN A 266 6.14 23.31 -0.48
C ASN A 266 5.29 22.54 -1.51
N HIS A 267 5.91 21.92 -2.53
CA HIS A 267 5.22 21.14 -3.57
C HIS A 267 5.28 19.62 -3.37
N PHE A 268 5.82 19.14 -2.25
CA PHE A 268 5.94 17.70 -1.97
C PHE A 268 4.61 16.92 -2.03
N ILE A 269 3.46 17.50 -1.64
CA ILE A 269 2.17 16.79 -1.74
C ILE A 269 1.85 16.41 -3.19
N ALA A 270 2.01 17.35 -4.13
CA ALA A 270 1.80 17.10 -5.55
C ALA A 270 2.82 16.08 -6.09
N PHE A 271 4.08 16.18 -5.66
CA PHE A 271 5.12 15.22 -6.01
C PHE A 271 4.83 13.80 -5.50
N ALA A 272 4.30 13.67 -4.28
CA ALA A 272 3.90 12.40 -3.70
C ALA A 272 2.74 11.77 -4.47
N ILE A 273 1.72 12.57 -4.85
CA ILE A 273 0.61 12.11 -5.69
C ILE A 273 1.11 11.64 -7.07
N PHE A 274 2.00 12.40 -7.70
CA PHE A 274 2.63 12.00 -8.97
C PHE A 274 3.35 10.64 -8.84
N THR A 275 4.22 10.52 -7.83
CA THR A 275 4.97 9.30 -7.54
C THR A 275 4.04 8.13 -7.25
N GLY A 276 2.96 8.38 -6.52
CA GLY A 276 1.92 7.41 -6.21
C GLY A 276 1.17 6.91 -7.45
N LEU A 277 0.88 7.78 -8.42
CA LEU A 277 0.26 7.37 -9.68
C LEU A 277 1.19 6.47 -10.51
N LEU A 278 2.49 6.80 -10.55
CA LEU A 278 3.49 5.96 -11.21
C LEU A 278 3.61 4.59 -10.54
N PHE A 279 3.64 4.59 -9.21
CA PHE A 279 3.68 3.37 -8.42
C PHE A 279 2.41 2.53 -8.60
N GLY A 280 1.23 3.16 -8.55
CA GLY A 280 -0.05 2.50 -8.79
C GLY A 280 -0.10 1.85 -10.17
N GLU A 281 0.43 2.51 -11.21
CA GLU A 281 0.58 1.92 -12.55
C GLU A 281 1.51 0.70 -12.53
N MET A 282 2.66 0.79 -11.85
CA MET A 282 3.62 -0.32 -11.71
C MET A 282 2.99 -1.54 -11.03
N ALA A 283 2.37 -1.34 -9.87
CA ALA A 283 1.73 -2.39 -9.10
C ALA A 283 0.57 -3.02 -9.87
N SER A 284 -0.31 -2.21 -10.47
CA SER A 284 -1.44 -2.70 -11.27
C SER A 284 -0.98 -3.58 -12.44
N ASP A 285 0.16 -3.26 -13.06
CA ASP A 285 0.72 -4.04 -14.16
C ASP A 285 1.25 -5.40 -13.70
N ILE A 286 1.84 -5.47 -12.50
CA ILE A 286 2.31 -6.73 -11.91
C ILE A 286 1.12 -7.59 -11.49
N ILE A 287 0.11 -7.01 -10.84
CA ILE A 287 -1.13 -7.70 -10.44
C ILE A 287 -1.83 -8.26 -11.68
N LEU A 288 -2.00 -7.43 -12.71
CA LEU A 288 -2.58 -7.85 -13.98
C LEU A 288 -1.80 -9.04 -14.56
N ALA A 289 -0.47 -8.97 -14.60
CA ALA A 289 0.36 -10.04 -15.12
C ALA A 289 0.24 -11.34 -14.32
N HIS A 290 0.15 -11.24 -12.99
CA HIS A 290 -0.11 -12.37 -12.11
C HIS A 290 -1.45 -13.04 -12.43
N LEU A 291 -2.52 -12.25 -12.56
CA LEU A 291 -3.88 -12.74 -12.78
C LEU A 291 -4.06 -13.35 -14.17
N THR A 292 -3.44 -12.74 -15.19
CA THR A 292 -3.50 -13.25 -16.57
C THR A 292 -2.42 -14.29 -16.88
N LYS A 293 -1.56 -14.62 -15.91
CA LYS A 293 -0.41 -15.52 -16.08
C LYS A 293 0.50 -15.10 -17.25
N SER A 294 0.69 -13.80 -17.43
CA SER A 294 1.57 -13.24 -18.47
C SER A 294 2.99 -13.08 -17.96
N GLU A 295 3.92 -12.73 -18.85
CA GLU A 295 5.29 -12.38 -18.49
C GLU A 295 5.34 -11.14 -17.57
N TYR A 296 6.43 -11.03 -16.81
CA TYR A 296 6.66 -9.92 -15.90
C TYR A 296 6.73 -8.61 -16.70
N PRO A 297 5.97 -7.58 -16.31
CA PRO A 297 5.84 -6.35 -17.09
C PRO A 297 7.16 -5.55 -17.11
N ARG A 298 7.28 -4.69 -18.14
CA ARG A 298 8.37 -3.70 -18.23
C ARG A 298 7.82 -2.32 -17.94
N PHE A 299 8.60 -1.50 -17.24
CA PHE A 299 8.13 -0.21 -16.72
C PHE A 299 8.74 1.01 -17.43
N LEU A 300 9.08 0.87 -18.72
CA LEU A 300 9.74 1.95 -19.47
C LEU A 300 8.91 3.24 -19.49
N ASN A 301 7.59 3.15 -19.61
CA ASN A 301 6.67 4.30 -19.59
C ASN A 301 6.59 5.00 -18.22
N ILE A 302 7.09 4.37 -17.17
CA ILE A 302 7.19 4.92 -15.81
C ILE A 302 8.57 5.56 -15.63
N TYR A 303 9.64 4.89 -16.08
CA TYR A 303 11.00 5.40 -15.96
C TYR A 303 11.27 6.61 -16.84
N ILE A 304 10.78 6.64 -18.08
CA ILE A 304 11.04 7.76 -19.00
C ILE A 304 10.66 9.11 -18.38
N PRO A 305 9.42 9.36 -17.88
CA PRO A 305 9.07 10.66 -17.32
C PRO A 305 9.88 11.00 -16.06
N LEU A 306 10.15 10.02 -15.17
CA LEU A 306 10.97 10.22 -13.98
C LEU A 306 12.42 10.59 -14.34
N PHE A 307 13.04 9.81 -15.22
CA PHE A 307 14.40 10.01 -15.68
C PHE A 307 14.57 11.35 -16.39
N LEU A 308 13.70 11.66 -17.36
CA LEU A 308 13.79 12.90 -18.13
C LEU A 308 13.62 14.12 -17.22
N THR A 309 12.68 14.08 -16.27
CA THR A 309 12.45 15.21 -15.38
C THR A 309 13.60 15.38 -14.39
N SER A 310 14.05 14.28 -13.77
CA SER A 310 15.23 14.30 -12.92
C SER A 310 16.46 14.83 -13.68
N LEU A 311 16.65 14.42 -14.94
CA LEU A 311 17.74 14.91 -15.78
C LEU A 311 17.61 16.41 -16.02
N LEU A 312 16.44 16.90 -16.44
CA LEU A 312 16.21 18.32 -16.74
C LEU A 312 16.46 19.22 -15.53
N VAL A 313 15.97 18.85 -14.35
CA VAL A 313 16.18 19.61 -13.10
C VAL A 313 17.68 19.64 -12.73
N ASN A 314 18.39 18.52 -12.90
CA ASN A 314 19.83 18.47 -12.64
C ASN A 314 20.67 19.21 -13.68
N LEU A 315 20.26 19.23 -14.95
CA LEU A 315 20.93 20.06 -15.98
C LEU A 315 20.72 21.55 -15.70
N GLN A 316 19.54 21.95 -15.23
CA GLN A 316 19.27 23.32 -14.78
C GLN A 316 20.20 23.72 -13.62
N SER A 317 20.40 22.82 -12.66
CA SER A 317 21.35 23.00 -11.55
C SER A 317 22.80 23.11 -12.05
N LEU A 318 23.22 22.21 -12.94
CA LEU A 318 24.59 22.19 -13.47
C LEU A 318 24.93 23.45 -14.27
N PHE A 319 24.03 23.89 -15.16
CA PHE A 319 24.25 25.05 -16.04
C PHE A 319 23.74 26.37 -15.46
N HIS A 320 23.18 26.36 -14.25
CA HIS A 320 22.64 27.54 -13.57
C HIS A 320 21.66 28.34 -14.46
N THR A 321 20.90 27.64 -15.31
CA THR A 321 20.02 28.23 -16.32
C THR A 321 18.65 27.60 -16.23
N LYS A 322 17.57 28.41 -16.16
CA LYS A 322 16.20 27.90 -16.14
C LYS A 322 15.87 27.21 -17.47
N LEU A 323 15.80 25.88 -17.47
CA LEU A 323 15.44 25.08 -18.64
C LEU A 323 13.94 24.83 -18.69
N VAL A 324 13.32 24.59 -17.54
CA VAL A 324 11.91 24.27 -17.38
C VAL A 324 11.34 24.92 -16.13
N ASP A 325 10.04 25.14 -16.14
CA ASP A 325 9.31 25.46 -14.91
C ASP A 325 8.91 24.15 -14.22
N GLU A 326 9.59 23.82 -13.12
CA GLU A 326 9.44 22.52 -12.45
C GLU A 326 8.03 22.30 -11.89
N TYR A 327 7.37 23.35 -11.36
CA TYR A 327 6.02 23.24 -10.84
C TYR A 327 5.01 22.95 -11.96
N VAL A 328 5.09 23.71 -13.05
CA VAL A 328 4.22 23.47 -14.23
C VAL A 328 4.47 22.09 -14.82
N LEU A 329 5.73 21.67 -14.92
CA LEU A 329 6.09 20.34 -15.40
C LEU A 329 5.50 19.24 -14.51
N LEU A 330 5.61 19.38 -13.19
CA LEU A 330 5.01 18.46 -12.22
C LEU A 330 3.49 18.38 -12.39
N LEU A 331 2.78 19.50 -12.51
CA LEU A 331 1.33 19.50 -12.70
C LEU A 331 0.91 18.84 -14.01
N VAL A 332 1.63 19.08 -15.10
CA VAL A 332 1.39 18.43 -16.40
C VAL A 332 1.60 16.93 -16.30
N LEU A 333 2.67 16.49 -15.62
CA LEU A 333 2.96 15.07 -15.39
C LEU A 333 1.88 14.42 -14.50
N CYS A 334 1.48 15.06 -13.42
CA CYS A 334 0.35 14.64 -12.57
C CYS A 334 -0.93 14.44 -13.39
N GLY A 335 -1.35 15.48 -14.13
CA GLY A 335 -2.58 15.44 -14.92
C GLY A 335 -2.54 14.38 -16.01
N THR A 336 -1.41 14.25 -16.70
CA THR A 336 -1.20 13.23 -17.73
C THR A 336 -1.28 11.83 -17.11
N LYS A 337 -0.56 11.58 -16.01
CA LYS A 337 -0.53 10.26 -15.37
C LYS A 337 -1.85 9.89 -14.75
N PHE A 338 -2.55 10.84 -14.11
CA PHE A 338 -3.90 10.63 -13.59
C PHE A 338 -4.86 10.21 -14.72
N TYR A 339 -4.87 10.96 -15.82
CA TYR A 339 -5.71 10.64 -16.97
C TYR A 339 -5.39 9.25 -17.55
N THR A 340 -4.11 8.96 -17.82
CA THR A 340 -3.73 7.67 -18.38
C THR A 340 -4.03 6.50 -17.44
N TYR A 341 -3.85 6.70 -16.13
CA TYR A 341 -4.15 5.69 -15.12
C TYR A 341 -5.64 5.36 -15.08
N ILE A 342 -6.51 6.37 -15.04
CA ILE A 342 -7.97 6.17 -15.05
C ILE A 342 -8.44 5.50 -16.36
N VAL A 343 -7.97 5.96 -17.51
CA VAL A 343 -8.31 5.33 -18.80
C VAL A 343 -7.89 3.86 -18.81
N ARG A 344 -6.69 3.55 -18.29
CA ARG A 344 -6.20 2.17 -18.20
C ARG A 344 -7.05 1.33 -17.26
N ALA A 345 -7.31 1.81 -16.04
CA ALA A 345 -8.14 1.12 -15.06
C ALA A 345 -9.52 0.77 -15.63
N VAL A 346 -10.21 1.75 -16.24
CA VAL A 346 -11.53 1.53 -16.85
C VAL A 346 -11.46 0.48 -17.97
N ARG A 347 -10.44 0.54 -18.85
CA ARG A 347 -10.29 -0.43 -19.95
C ARG A 347 -10.04 -1.84 -19.43
N VAL A 348 -9.15 -2.00 -18.45
CA VAL A 348 -8.85 -3.32 -17.88
C VAL A 348 -10.08 -3.87 -17.15
N ILE A 349 -10.74 -3.06 -16.30
CA ILE A 349 -11.96 -3.46 -15.60
C ILE A 349 -13.04 -3.90 -16.60
N ASN A 350 -13.28 -3.13 -17.66
CA ASN A 350 -14.26 -3.48 -18.69
C ASN A 350 -13.88 -4.78 -19.41
N ALA A 351 -12.61 -4.97 -19.76
CA ALA A 351 -12.16 -6.21 -20.41
C ALA A 351 -12.40 -7.45 -19.53
N PHE A 352 -12.15 -7.35 -18.22
CA PHE A 352 -12.47 -8.42 -17.27
C PHE A 352 -13.99 -8.62 -17.13
N CYS A 353 -14.77 -7.54 -17.05
CA CYS A 353 -16.23 -7.62 -16.99
C CYS A 353 -16.80 -8.34 -18.22
N ASP A 354 -16.34 -7.98 -19.41
CA ASP A 354 -16.76 -8.56 -20.68
C ASP A 354 -16.36 -10.05 -20.78
N PHE A 355 -15.13 -10.39 -20.37
CA PHE A 355 -14.64 -11.77 -20.40
C PHE A 355 -15.35 -12.68 -19.40
N LEU A 356 -15.57 -12.20 -18.16
CA LEU A 356 -16.19 -12.98 -17.08
C LEU A 356 -17.72 -12.94 -17.10
N GLY A 357 -18.33 -12.04 -17.88
CA GLY A 357 -19.77 -11.82 -17.90
C GLY A 357 -20.31 -11.26 -16.58
N ILE A 358 -19.52 -10.45 -15.87
CA ILE A 358 -19.88 -9.85 -14.57
C ILE A 358 -19.90 -8.33 -14.65
N ARG A 359 -20.47 -7.67 -13.63
CA ARG A 359 -20.38 -6.22 -13.45
C ARG A 359 -19.48 -5.91 -12.26
N CYS A 360 -18.53 -4.99 -12.44
CA CYS A 360 -17.53 -4.66 -11.43
C CYS A 360 -18.15 -4.28 -10.07
N LEU A 361 -19.18 -3.41 -10.05
CA LEU A 361 -19.70 -2.83 -8.81
C LEU A 361 -21.12 -3.29 -8.43
N VAL A 362 -21.70 -4.27 -9.16
CA VAL A 362 -23.11 -4.67 -8.97
C VAL A 362 -23.24 -6.18 -8.96
N ILE A 363 -23.89 -6.73 -7.92
CA ILE A 363 -24.27 -8.15 -7.90
C ILE A 363 -25.56 -8.33 -8.73
N PRO A 364 -25.57 -9.20 -9.77
CA PRO A 364 -26.80 -9.49 -10.52
C PRO A 364 -27.87 -10.16 -9.62
N THR A 365 -29.12 -9.73 -9.77
CA THR A 365 -30.27 -10.21 -8.97
C THR A 365 -30.52 -11.72 -9.12
N THR A 366 -30.14 -12.32 -10.26
CA THR A 366 -30.30 -13.76 -10.51
C THR A 366 -29.46 -14.61 -9.57
N LYS A 367 -28.21 -14.21 -9.30
CA LYS A 367 -27.33 -14.89 -8.31
C LYS A 367 -27.84 -14.74 -6.86
N GLN A 368 -28.66 -13.73 -6.58
CA GLN A 368 -29.28 -13.56 -5.26
C GLN A 368 -30.42 -14.56 -5.05
N ASN A 369 -31.14 -14.94 -6.11
CA ASN A 369 -32.27 -15.86 -6.04
C ASN A 369 -31.85 -17.35 -6.00
N ASP A 370 -30.73 -17.72 -6.62
CA ASP A 370 -30.21 -19.09 -6.56
C ASP A 370 -29.83 -19.54 -5.14
N LYS A 371 -29.59 -18.59 -4.21
CA LYS A 371 -29.37 -18.86 -2.78
C LYS A 371 -30.65 -18.89 -1.93
N VAL A 372 -31.80 -18.50 -2.48
CA VAL A 372 -33.08 -18.51 -1.74
C VAL A 372 -33.70 -19.92 -1.72
N ILE A 373 -33.21 -20.87 -2.54
CA ILE A 373 -33.79 -22.21 -2.65
C ILE A 373 -32.70 -23.31 -2.67
N VAL A 374 -31.81 -23.37 -1.67
CA VAL A 374 -31.14 -24.65 -1.36
C VAL A 374 -30.95 -24.75 0.16
N PRO A 375 -31.67 -25.63 0.87
CA PRO A 375 -31.26 -26.04 2.20
C PRO A 375 -29.98 -26.87 2.07
N ASN A 376 -28.90 -26.46 2.73
CA ASN A 376 -27.62 -27.17 2.76
C ASN A 376 -27.85 -28.67 3.02
N THR A 377 -27.42 -29.52 2.10
CA THR A 377 -27.44 -30.98 2.35
C THR A 377 -26.19 -31.39 3.13
N PRO A 378 -26.28 -32.42 3.99
CA PRO A 378 -25.15 -32.89 4.79
C PRO A 378 -23.89 -33.22 3.98
N ALA A 379 -24.05 -33.64 2.72
CA ALA A 379 -22.96 -33.97 1.81
C ALA A 379 -22.13 -32.76 1.37
N GLU A 380 -22.73 -31.57 1.27
CA GLU A 380 -22.01 -30.34 0.91
C GLU A 380 -21.20 -29.81 2.10
N GLN A 381 -21.71 -29.96 3.33
CA GLN A 381 -20.93 -29.70 4.56
C GLN A 381 -19.76 -30.67 4.70
N GLU A 382 -19.95 -31.93 4.31
CA GLU A 382 -18.89 -32.94 4.29
C GLU A 382 -17.82 -32.59 3.24
N THR A 383 -18.24 -32.12 2.06
CA THR A 383 -17.32 -31.68 0.99
C THR A 383 -16.54 -30.42 1.38
N GLU A 384 -17.19 -29.45 2.02
CA GLU A 384 -16.56 -28.23 2.53
C GLU A 384 -15.59 -28.56 3.69
N SER A 385 -15.95 -29.51 4.56
CA SER A 385 -15.05 -30.01 5.62
C SER A 385 -13.84 -30.79 5.06
N LEU A 386 -14.02 -31.51 3.95
CA LEU A 386 -12.95 -32.23 3.27
C LEU A 386 -12.00 -31.28 2.55
N LEU A 387 -12.51 -30.21 1.93
CA LEU A 387 -11.69 -29.17 1.29
C LEU A 387 -10.86 -28.40 2.33
N VAL A 388 -11.46 -28.03 3.47
CA VAL A 388 -10.74 -27.42 4.60
C VAL A 388 -9.70 -28.37 5.19
N ALA A 389 -10.03 -29.67 5.33
CA ALA A 389 -9.07 -30.68 5.79
C ALA A 389 -7.93 -30.95 4.79
N GLN A 390 -8.18 -30.77 3.49
CA GLN A 390 -7.15 -30.90 2.45
C GLN A 390 -6.17 -29.72 2.49
N GLU A 391 -6.65 -28.50 2.72
CA GLU A 391 -5.80 -27.31 2.92
C GLU A 391 -5.02 -27.37 4.24
N GLU A 392 -5.63 -27.85 5.33
CA GLU A 392 -4.94 -28.07 6.62
C GLU A 392 -3.93 -29.22 6.56
N GLY A 393 -4.23 -30.29 5.82
CA GLY A 393 -3.31 -31.43 5.60
C GLY A 393 -2.08 -31.05 4.76
N THR A 394 -2.25 -30.16 3.78
CA THR A 394 -1.13 -29.62 2.99
C THR A 394 -0.24 -28.69 3.84
N SER A 395 -0.86 -27.96 4.78
CA SER A 395 -0.16 -27.13 5.77
C SER A 395 0.63 -27.95 6.79
N GLN A 396 0.12 -29.12 7.21
CA GLN A 396 0.83 -30.05 8.10
C GLN A 396 1.98 -30.79 7.40
N GLN A 397 1.83 -31.15 6.12
CA GLN A 397 2.94 -31.68 5.33
C GLN A 397 4.07 -30.64 5.14
N GLN A 398 3.74 -29.35 4.98
CA GLN A 398 4.74 -28.28 4.99
C GLN A 398 5.40 -28.07 6.37
N GLN A 399 4.67 -28.26 7.48
CA GLN A 399 5.27 -28.25 8.83
C GLN A 399 6.26 -29.41 9.04
N GLN A 400 6.04 -30.57 8.41
CA GLN A 400 6.95 -31.71 8.51
C GLN A 400 8.28 -31.51 7.74
N TYR A 401 8.31 -30.60 6.76
CA TYR A 401 9.54 -30.15 6.10
C TYR A 401 10.30 -29.06 6.90
N ASN A 402 9.68 -28.48 7.92
CA ASN A 402 10.26 -27.41 8.77
C ASN A 402 10.92 -27.93 10.07
N THR A 403 11.07 -29.24 10.23
CA THR A 403 11.97 -29.83 11.23
C THR A 403 13.24 -30.35 10.57
N PHE A 404 14.05 -29.46 10.00
CA PHE A 404 15.52 -29.59 9.88
C PHE A 404 16.17 -28.22 9.74
#